data_AF-A0A838IWG8-F1
#
_entry.id   AF-A0A838IWG8-F1
#
_cell.length_a   1.000
_cell.length_b   1.000
_cell.length_c   1.000
_cell.angle_alpha   90.00
_cell.angle_beta   90.00
_cell.angle_gamma   90.00
#
_symmetry.space_group_name_H-M   'P 1'
#
loop_
_entity.id
_entity.type
_entity.pdbx_description
1 polymer ?
#
loop_
_entity_poly.entity_id
_entity_poly.type
_entity_poly.pdbx_seq_one_letter_code
_entity_poly.pdbx_strand_id
1 'polypeptide(L)'
;TELAAGLIGGLVIEPGLYTWGTGVEINTDVTLTGSATDVWILQIAQDLTLANDISVFLAGGALAENVFWQVAGQVTLGTGSSMHGVVLSKTAIVMETGAVFSGRAFAQTEITLDAATVTQPLD
;
A
#
# COMPACT_ATOMS: atom_id res chain seq x y z
N THR A 1 1.95 10.93 12.41
CA THR A 1 2.91 11.95 11.96
C THR A 1 2.74 12.09 10.46
N GLU A 2 2.64 13.31 9.96
CA GLU A 2 2.50 13.63 8.53
C GLU A 2 3.82 13.41 7.78
N LEU A 3 4.31 12.16 7.74
CA LEU A 3 5.59 11.83 7.10
C LEU A 3 5.58 12.30 5.64
N ALA A 4 6.59 13.10 5.27
CA ALA A 4 6.75 13.70 3.95
C ALA A 4 5.49 14.40 3.42
N ALA A 5 4.61 14.89 4.30
CA ALA A 5 3.33 15.50 3.93
C ALA A 5 2.48 14.64 2.97
N GLY A 6 2.58 13.31 3.07
CA GLY A 6 1.85 12.37 2.22
C GLY A 6 2.58 11.94 0.94
N LEU A 7 3.74 12.53 0.61
CA LEU A 7 4.54 12.15 -0.57
C LEU A 7 5.68 11.23 -0.16
N ILE A 8 5.41 9.94 -0.01
CA ILE A 8 6.35 8.99 0.61
C ILE A 8 7.28 8.29 -0.38
N GLY A 9 7.17 8.60 -1.67
CA GLY A 9 8.07 8.05 -2.69
C GLY A 9 9.55 8.38 -2.42
N GLY A 10 10.43 7.43 -2.69
CA GLY A 10 11.88 7.54 -2.50
C GLY A 10 12.34 7.29 -1.07
N LEU A 11 11.42 7.03 -0.14
CA LEU A 11 11.75 6.77 1.26
C LEU A 11 12.03 5.29 1.53
N VAL A 12 12.81 5.09 2.59
CA VAL A 12 12.94 3.82 3.29
C VAL A 12 12.24 3.99 4.64
N ILE A 13 11.18 3.21 4.86
CA ILE A 13 10.27 3.34 5.99
C ILE A 13 10.52 2.17 6.95
N GLU A 14 10.96 2.50 8.16
CA GLU A 14 11.15 1.56 9.26
C GLU A 14 9.79 1.13 9.87
N PRO A 15 9.77 0.08 10.70
CA PRO A 15 8.53 -0.39 11.34
C PRO A 15 7.89 0.68 12.22
N GLY A 16 6.56 0.74 12.25
CA GLY A 16 5.86 1.66 13.13
C GLY A 16 4.44 2.03 12.72
N LEU A 17 3.89 2.98 13.49
CA LEU A 17 2.60 3.61 13.24
C LEU A 17 2.80 4.95 12.51
N TYR A 18 2.23 5.06 11.33
CA TYR A 18 2.22 6.26 10.52
C TYR A 18 0.79 6.74 10.35
N THR A 19 0.57 8.06 10.46
CA THR A 19 -0.78 8.63 10.44
C THR A 19 -0.76 9.94 9.67
N TRP A 20 -1.58 10.03 8.64
CA TRP A 20 -1.82 11.22 7.84
C TRP A 20 -3.27 11.66 7.94
N GLY A 21 -3.49 12.94 8.20
CA GLY A 21 -4.77 13.62 8.04
C GLY A 21 -5.12 13.93 6.58
N THR A 22 -4.17 13.74 5.67
CA THR A 22 -4.29 13.96 4.23
C THR A 22 -4.35 12.63 3.46
N GLY A 23 -4.39 12.72 2.13
CA GLY A 23 -4.07 11.61 1.25
C GLY A 23 -2.57 11.30 1.23
N VAL A 24 -2.24 10.14 0.68
CA VAL A 24 -0.86 9.69 0.44
C VAL A 24 -0.69 9.35 -1.04
N GLU A 25 0.37 9.88 -1.64
CA GLU A 25 0.76 9.61 -3.01
C GLU A 25 2.17 8.98 -3.05
N ILE A 26 2.30 7.90 -3.81
CA ILE A 26 3.54 7.17 -4.03
C ILE A 26 3.91 7.31 -5.50
N ASN A 27 4.58 8.43 -5.82
CA ASN A 27 4.95 8.82 -7.19
C ASN A 27 6.31 8.27 -7.64
N THR A 28 7.10 7.71 -6.72
CA THR A 28 8.35 6.97 -6.97
C THR A 28 8.43 5.81 -5.99
N ASP A 29 9.28 4.81 -6.27
CA ASP A 29 9.40 3.61 -5.45
C ASP A 29 9.63 3.92 -3.97
N VAL A 30 9.03 3.11 -3.09
CA VAL A 30 9.18 3.20 -1.64
C VAL A 30 9.54 1.83 -1.08
N THR A 31 10.38 1.79 -0.06
CA THR A 31 10.78 0.53 0.59
C THR A 31 10.33 0.50 2.03
N LEU A 32 9.65 -0.57 2.45
CA LEU A 32 9.44 -0.90 3.86
C LEU A 32 10.53 -1.88 4.28
N THR A 33 11.32 -1.54 5.30
CA THR A 33 12.47 -2.36 5.72
C THR A 33 12.41 -2.71 7.20
N GLY A 34 12.50 -4.00 7.51
CA GLY A 34 12.51 -4.52 8.86
C GLY A 34 12.60 -6.04 8.86
N SER A 35 12.51 -6.65 10.02
CA SER A 35 12.53 -8.09 10.22
C SER A 35 11.18 -8.74 9.92
N ALA A 36 11.14 -10.08 9.92
CA ALA A 36 9.92 -10.86 9.70
C ALA A 36 8.86 -10.69 10.81
N THR A 37 9.22 -10.11 11.96
CA THR A 37 8.31 -9.86 13.09
C THR A 37 7.86 -8.41 13.21
N ASP A 38 8.43 -7.53 12.39
CA ASP A 38 8.16 -6.10 12.45
C ASP A 38 6.85 -5.77 11.74
N VAL A 39 6.18 -4.72 12.22
CA VAL A 39 4.83 -4.34 11.80
C VAL A 39 4.78 -2.88 11.34
N TRP A 40 4.04 -2.64 10.26
CA TRP A 40 3.70 -1.31 9.76
C TRP A 40 2.19 -1.12 9.82
N ILE A 41 1.74 -0.03 10.44
CA ILE A 41 0.35 0.42 10.38
C ILE A 41 0.35 1.81 9.78
N LEU A 42 -0.23 1.94 8.58
CA LEU A 42 -0.31 3.18 7.82
C LEU A 42 -1.77 3.64 7.80
N GLN A 43 -2.08 4.67 8.59
CA GLN A 43 -3.42 5.24 8.73
C GLN A 43 -3.57 6.49 7.87
N ILE A 44 -4.42 6.44 6.87
CA ILE A 44 -4.58 7.48 5.84
C ILE A 44 -6.03 7.97 5.88
N ALA A 45 -6.22 9.25 6.20
CA ALA A 45 -7.56 9.84 6.38
C ALA A 45 -8.28 10.17 5.07
N GLN A 46 -7.56 10.21 3.94
CA GLN A 46 -8.13 10.38 2.60
C GLN A 46 -7.72 9.21 1.70
N ASP A 47 -7.42 9.47 0.43
CA ASP A 47 -7.09 8.46 -0.56
C ASP A 47 -5.61 8.05 -0.51
N LEU A 48 -5.33 6.83 -1.01
CA LEU A 48 -3.98 6.32 -1.24
C LEU A 48 -3.82 6.04 -2.74
N THR A 49 -2.84 6.68 -3.36
CA THR A 49 -2.54 6.48 -4.79
C THR A 49 -1.10 6.00 -4.97
N LEU A 50 -0.94 4.86 -5.65
CA LEU A 50 0.33 4.38 -6.18
C LEU A 50 0.36 4.67 -7.67
N ALA A 51 1.34 5.45 -8.13
CA ALA A 51 1.44 5.84 -9.53
C ALA A 51 1.79 4.65 -10.45
N ASN A 52 1.63 4.85 -11.76
CA ASN A 52 1.94 3.85 -12.78
C ASN A 52 3.40 3.39 -12.69
N ASP A 53 3.62 2.09 -12.89
CA ASP A 53 4.94 1.45 -12.88
C ASP A 53 5.76 1.66 -11.58
N ILE A 54 5.13 2.13 -10.49
CA ILE A 54 5.77 2.33 -9.20
C ILE A 54 5.57 1.12 -8.29
N SER A 55 6.60 0.81 -7.50
CA SER A 55 6.62 -0.35 -6.61
C SER A 55 6.79 0.01 -5.13
N VAL A 56 6.07 -0.71 -4.28
CA VAL A 56 6.30 -0.79 -2.83
C VAL A 56 7.12 -2.05 -2.55
N PHE A 57 8.39 -1.89 -2.18
CA PHE A 57 9.29 -2.99 -1.87
C PHE A 57 9.27 -3.37 -0.40
N LEU A 58 9.49 -4.66 -0.13
CA LEU A 58 9.80 -5.19 1.20
C LEU A 58 11.28 -5.57 1.26
N ALA A 59 11.97 -5.15 2.33
CA ALA A 59 13.39 -5.43 2.54
C ALA A 59 13.66 -5.88 3.99
N GLY A 60 14.86 -6.40 4.25
CA GLY A 60 15.31 -6.79 5.59
C GLY A 60 14.67 -8.06 6.18
N GLY A 61 13.76 -8.70 5.43
CA GLY A 61 12.94 -9.82 5.92
C GLY A 61 11.49 -9.43 6.22
N ALA A 62 11.09 -8.17 5.97
CA ALA A 62 9.71 -7.72 6.11
C ALA A 62 8.75 -8.61 5.30
N LEU A 63 7.61 -8.93 5.92
CA LEU A 63 6.57 -9.78 5.34
C LEU A 63 5.32 -8.96 5.03
N ALA A 64 4.68 -9.24 3.89
CA ALA A 64 3.48 -8.53 3.46
C ALA A 64 2.32 -8.67 4.47
N GLU A 65 2.23 -9.80 5.18
CA GLU A 65 1.21 -10.02 6.21
C GLU A 65 1.31 -9.06 7.41
N ASN A 66 2.46 -8.41 7.60
CA ASN A 66 2.70 -7.47 8.69
C ASN A 66 2.60 -5.98 8.27
N VAL A 67 2.19 -5.71 7.04
CA VAL A 67 2.02 -4.35 6.51
C VAL A 67 0.54 -4.05 6.35
N PHE A 68 0.01 -3.12 7.14
CA PHE A 68 -1.40 -2.75 7.16
C PHE A 68 -1.63 -1.34 6.63
N TRP A 69 -2.34 -1.23 5.51
CA TRP A 69 -2.76 0.03 4.91
C TRP A 69 -4.23 0.28 5.26
N GLN A 70 -4.49 1.13 6.26
CA GLN A 70 -5.85 1.57 6.57
C GLN A 70 -6.12 2.89 5.85
N VAL A 71 -7.12 2.88 4.96
CA VAL A 71 -7.44 4.03 4.11
C VAL A 71 -8.91 4.39 4.30
N ALA A 72 -9.18 5.64 4.69
CA ALA A 72 -10.54 6.13 4.91
C ALA A 72 -11.21 6.61 3.61
N GLY A 73 -10.42 6.86 2.57
CA GLY A 73 -10.87 7.07 1.19
C GLY A 73 -10.67 5.83 0.32
N GLN A 74 -10.41 6.06 -0.97
CA GLN A 74 -10.15 5.07 -2.00
C GLN A 74 -8.67 4.70 -2.06
N VAL A 75 -8.39 3.46 -2.47
CA VAL A 75 -7.05 3.03 -2.87
C VAL A 75 -7.01 2.86 -4.39
N THR A 76 -5.98 3.41 -5.03
CA THR A 76 -5.72 3.23 -6.46
C THR A 76 -4.31 2.69 -6.65
N LEU A 77 -4.19 1.52 -7.28
CA LEU A 77 -2.94 0.97 -7.79
C LEU A 77 -2.89 1.22 -9.29
N GLY A 78 -2.01 2.13 -9.72
CA GLY A 78 -1.86 2.52 -11.11
C GLY A 78 -1.44 1.37 -12.01
N THR A 79 -1.54 1.61 -13.32
CA THR A 79 -1.16 0.66 -14.37
C THR A 79 0.27 0.12 -14.12
N GLY A 80 0.43 -1.21 -14.16
CA GLY A 80 1.73 -1.87 -14.00
C GLY A 80 2.40 -1.72 -12.62
N SER A 81 1.74 -1.08 -11.65
CA SER A 81 2.29 -0.86 -10.30
C SER A 81 2.37 -2.16 -9.49
N SER A 82 3.20 -2.19 -8.44
CA SER A 82 3.28 -3.32 -7.52
C SER A 82 3.18 -2.94 -6.05
N MET A 83 2.33 -3.64 -5.29
CA MET A 83 2.14 -3.38 -3.85
C MET A 83 2.12 -4.66 -3.02
N HIS A 84 2.62 -4.55 -1.79
CA HIS A 84 2.58 -5.58 -0.76
C HIS A 84 1.77 -5.11 0.46
N GLY A 85 0.95 -5.98 1.04
CA GLY A 85 0.31 -5.71 2.34
C GLY A 85 -1.14 -6.19 2.49
N VAL A 86 -1.73 -5.87 3.63
CA VAL A 86 -3.16 -5.95 3.90
C VAL A 86 -3.76 -4.56 3.73
N VAL A 87 -4.64 -4.38 2.76
CA VAL A 87 -5.33 -3.11 2.48
C VAL A 87 -6.74 -3.15 3.06
N LEU A 88 -7.03 -2.20 3.94
CA LEU A 88 -8.32 -1.98 4.59
C LEU A 88 -8.88 -0.63 4.11
N SER A 89 -9.64 -0.65 3.01
CA SER A 89 -10.24 0.55 2.41
C SER A 89 -11.68 0.73 2.87
N LYS A 90 -12.03 1.95 3.29
CA LYS A 90 -13.40 2.32 3.64
C LYS A 90 -14.28 2.51 2.39
N THR A 91 -13.71 2.82 1.24
CA THR A 91 -14.46 2.91 -0.02
C THR A 91 -13.96 1.84 -0.99
N ALA A 92 -13.52 2.23 -2.18
CA ALA A 92 -13.09 1.33 -3.23
C ALA A 92 -11.61 0.97 -3.13
N ILE A 93 -11.26 -0.17 -3.74
CA ILE A 93 -9.89 -0.50 -4.13
C ILE A 93 -9.89 -0.71 -5.64
N VAL A 94 -9.15 0.11 -6.36
CA VAL A 94 -9.03 0.09 -7.82
C VAL A 94 -7.63 -0.39 -8.19
N MET A 95 -7.55 -1.50 -8.93
CA MET A 95 -6.31 -2.00 -9.50
C MET A 95 -6.38 -1.88 -11.01
N GLU A 96 -5.61 -0.94 -11.56
CA GLU A 96 -5.57 -0.67 -13.00
C GLU A 96 -4.81 -1.75 -13.78
N THR A 97 -4.79 -1.60 -15.11
CA THR A 97 -4.27 -2.58 -16.06
C THR A 97 -2.91 -3.13 -15.63
N GLY A 98 -2.87 -4.43 -15.35
CA GLY A 98 -1.63 -5.15 -15.08
C GLY A 98 -0.97 -4.84 -13.73
N ALA A 99 -1.65 -4.13 -12.81
CA ALA A 99 -1.16 -3.97 -11.44
C ALA A 99 -0.99 -5.33 -10.75
N VAL A 100 0.04 -5.43 -9.89
CA VAL A 100 0.38 -6.65 -9.13
C VAL A 100 0.24 -6.38 -7.64
N PHE A 101 -0.61 -7.15 -6.98
CA PHE A 101 -0.87 -7.01 -5.55
C PHE A 101 -0.60 -8.33 -4.81
N SER A 102 0.36 -8.31 -3.89
CA SER A 102 0.72 -9.45 -3.03
C SER A 102 0.22 -9.19 -1.61
N GLY A 103 -0.94 -9.73 -1.25
CA GLY A 103 -1.64 -9.28 -0.06
C GLY A 103 -3.09 -9.72 0.10
N ARG A 104 -3.81 -8.97 0.94
CA ARG A 104 -5.27 -9.10 1.11
C ARG A 104 -5.93 -7.74 0.91
N ALA A 105 -6.90 -7.66 0.01
CA ALA A 105 -7.64 -6.44 -0.28
C ALA A 105 -9.05 -6.54 0.33
N PHE A 106 -9.35 -5.65 1.28
CA PHE A 106 -10.65 -5.55 1.94
C PHE A 106 -11.21 -4.14 1.71
N ALA A 107 -12.21 -4.04 0.85
CA ALA A 107 -12.96 -2.82 0.59
C ALA A 107 -14.36 -2.92 1.21
N GLN A 108 -14.86 -1.83 1.78
CA GLN A 108 -16.24 -1.79 2.29
C GLN A 108 -17.28 -1.50 1.20
N THR A 109 -16.87 -1.04 0.01
CA THR A 109 -17.79 -0.82 -1.12
C THR A 109 -17.52 -1.77 -2.29
N GLU A 110 -16.42 -1.59 -3.02
CA GLU A 110 -16.12 -2.37 -4.22
C GLU A 110 -14.62 -2.59 -4.42
N ILE A 111 -14.28 -3.63 -5.17
CA ILE A 111 -12.94 -3.90 -5.67
C ILE A 111 -13.03 -4.04 -7.17
N THR A 112 -12.26 -3.25 -7.92
CA THR A 112 -12.17 -3.34 -9.38
C THR A 112 -10.78 -3.81 -9.79
N LEU A 113 -10.75 -4.75 -10.73
CA LEU A 113 -9.53 -5.35 -11.26
C LEU A 113 -9.55 -5.23 -12.78
N ASP A 114 -8.57 -4.55 -13.36
CA ASP A 114 -8.34 -4.53 -14.80
C ASP A 114 -7.07 -5.31 -15.11
N ALA A 115 -7.20 -6.53 -15.63
CA ALA A 115 -6.08 -7.44 -15.91
C ALA A 115 -5.03 -7.56 -14.78
N ALA A 116 -5.43 -7.26 -13.53
CA ALA A 116 -4.54 -7.21 -12.38
C ALA A 116 -4.27 -8.61 -11.83
N THR A 117 -3.10 -8.80 -11.22
CA THR A 117 -2.73 -10.05 -10.56
C THR A 117 -2.80 -9.87 -9.04
N VAL A 118 -3.56 -10.73 -8.37
CA VAL A 118 -3.68 -10.74 -6.91
C VAL A 118 -3.21 -12.09 -6.37
N THR A 119 -2.23 -12.07 -5.46
CA THR A 119 -1.70 -13.27 -4.78
C THR A 119 -1.87 -13.13 -3.28
N GLN A 120 -2.26 -14.20 -2.61
CA GLN A 120 -2.26 -14.21 -1.14
C GLN A 120 -0.80 -14.25 -0.61
N PRO A 121 -0.52 -13.70 0.58
CA PRO A 121 0.76 -13.92 1.25
C PRO A 121 1.05 -15.42 1.41
N LEU A 122 2.33 -15.80 1.29
CA LEU A 122 2.78 -17.15 1.63
C LEU A 122 2.72 -17.31 3.14
N ASP A 123 2.00 -18.34 3.61
CA ASP A 123 1.94 -18.75 5.03
C ASP A 123 3.31 -19.27 5.53
#